data_AF-A0A2W0BDS4-F1
#
_entry.id   AF-A0A2W0BDS4-F1
#
_cell.length_a   1.000
_cell.length_b   1.000
_cell.length_c   1.000
_cell.angle_alpha   90.00
_cell.angle_beta   90.00
_cell.angle_gamma   90.00
#
_symmetry.space_group_name_H-M   'P 1'
#
loop_
_entity.id
_entity.type
_entity.pdbx_description
1 polymer ?
#
loop_
_entity_poly.entity_id
_entity_poly.type
_entity_poly.pdbx_seq_one_letter_code
_entity_poly.pdbx_strand_id
1 'polypeptide(L)'
;MHTEEFSREMNALERVLESAVTLSWQDLATSFPPVAMQVEYRRQPDHALEHLKLWSSASRGHWKLVCEYWLHANATHSQGITFTDTYSSAGLTRMLEAIMQNQESFATPHSDFADGLVQIAPPNKTQSIAAKHLMVEMLERITSRTSAGATAAALRYAADHPTVSD
;
A
#
# COMPACT_ATOMS: atom_id res chain seq x y z
N MET A 1 10.68 -13.47 -32.94
CA MET A 1 9.52 -13.43 -32.03
C MET A 1 9.84 -12.33 -31.03
N HIS A 2 9.28 -11.14 -31.24
CA HIS A 2 9.55 -9.98 -30.41
C HIS A 2 8.83 -10.16 -29.07
N THR A 3 9.59 -10.35 -27.99
CA THR A 3 9.05 -10.18 -26.64
C THR A 3 9.16 -8.69 -26.36
N GLU A 4 8.10 -7.95 -26.68
CA GLU A 4 7.89 -6.64 -26.10
C GLU A 4 7.54 -6.87 -24.62
N GLU A 5 8.56 -6.89 -23.76
CA GLU A 5 8.38 -6.59 -22.35
C GLU A 5 7.84 -5.16 -22.30
N PHE A 6 6.52 -5.03 -22.32
CA PHE A 6 5.84 -3.84 -21.83
C PHE A 6 6.21 -3.71 -20.35
N SER A 7 7.37 -3.09 -20.11
CA SER A 7 7.70 -2.48 -18.83
C SER A 7 6.71 -1.35 -18.65
N ARG A 8 5.52 -1.70 -18.15
CA ARG A 8 4.55 -0.71 -17.69
C ARG A 8 5.28 0.07 -16.61
N GLU A 9 5.51 1.36 -16.85
CA GLU A 9 6.11 2.21 -15.83
C GLU A 9 5.26 2.09 -14.57
N MET A 10 5.86 1.49 -13.55
CA MET A 10 5.18 1.21 -12.30
C MET A 10 4.91 2.53 -11.60
N ASN A 11 3.64 2.83 -11.35
CA ASN A 11 3.26 4.11 -10.76
C ASN A 11 3.67 4.16 -9.28
N ALA A 12 3.60 5.35 -8.67
CA ALA A 12 4.04 5.55 -7.29
C ALA A 12 3.34 4.63 -6.27
N LEU A 13 2.05 4.37 -6.48
CA LEU A 13 1.27 3.46 -5.64
C LEU A 13 1.75 2.01 -5.79
N GLU A 14 1.97 1.55 -7.01
CA GLU A 14 2.45 0.18 -7.26
C GLU A 14 3.85 -0.03 -6.67
N ARG A 15 4.73 0.97 -6.79
CA ARG A 15 6.08 0.93 -6.19
C ARG A 15 6.05 0.84 -4.67
N VAL A 16 5.13 1.56 -4.01
CA VAL A 16 5.02 1.50 -2.54
C VAL A 16 4.38 0.19 -2.06
N LEU A 17 3.40 -0.34 -2.82
CA LEU A 17 2.81 -1.66 -2.55
C LEU A 17 3.85 -2.78 -2.72
N GLU A 18 4.64 -2.76 -3.79
CA GLU A 18 5.76 -3.70 -3.98
C GLU A 18 6.76 -3.61 -2.82
N SER A 19 7.12 -2.38 -2.41
CA SER A 19 8.06 -2.15 -1.32
C SER A 19 7.54 -2.71 0.00
N ALA A 20 6.24 -2.53 0.31
CA ALA A 20 5.62 -3.07 1.51
C ALA A 20 5.72 -4.60 1.56
N VAL A 21 5.36 -5.28 0.47
CA VAL A 21 5.43 -6.74 0.39
C VAL A 21 6.89 -7.23 0.44
N THR A 22 7.80 -6.54 -0.26
CA THR A 22 9.23 -6.84 -0.25
C THR A 22 9.80 -6.82 1.17
N LEU A 23 9.46 -5.80 1.96
CA LEU A 23 9.93 -5.66 3.34
C LEU A 23 9.29 -6.68 4.30
N SER A 24 8.08 -7.15 3.98
CA SER A 24 7.38 -8.17 4.75
C SER A 24 7.65 -9.60 4.27
N TRP A 25 8.50 -9.79 3.27
CA TRP A 25 8.70 -11.09 2.63
C TRP A 25 9.06 -12.20 3.61
N GLN A 26 9.93 -11.92 4.58
CA GLN A 26 10.37 -12.93 5.56
C GLN A 26 9.23 -13.45 6.43
N ASP A 27 8.35 -12.56 6.91
CA ASP A 27 7.18 -12.92 7.72
C ASP A 27 6.23 -13.81 6.91
N LEU A 28 6.04 -13.47 5.64
CA LEU A 28 5.13 -14.13 4.72
C LEU A 28 5.68 -15.45 4.14
N ALA A 29 6.99 -15.66 4.17
CA ALA A 29 7.67 -16.84 3.65
C ALA A 29 7.94 -17.93 4.70
N THR A 30 7.47 -17.75 5.94
CA THR A 30 7.81 -18.59 7.10
C THR A 30 7.49 -20.07 6.95
N SER A 31 6.29 -20.41 6.45
CA SER A 31 5.85 -21.83 6.36
C SER A 31 6.10 -22.45 4.98
N PHE A 32 5.93 -21.67 3.93
CA PHE A 32 6.12 -22.13 2.55
C PHE A 32 6.73 -21.00 1.73
N PRO A 33 8.04 -21.04 1.41
CA PRO A 33 8.69 -19.98 0.67
C PRO A 33 8.03 -19.78 -0.70
N PRO A 34 7.42 -18.61 -0.96
CA PRO A 34 6.77 -18.38 -2.23
C PRO A 34 7.82 -18.14 -3.33
N VAL A 35 7.49 -18.57 -4.55
CA VAL A 35 8.25 -18.25 -5.76
C VAL A 35 7.78 -16.93 -6.39
N ALA A 36 6.58 -16.46 -6.02
CA ALA A 36 6.03 -15.17 -6.40
C ALA A 36 4.93 -14.74 -5.42
N MET A 37 4.73 -13.43 -5.31
CA MET A 37 3.54 -12.83 -4.73
C MET A 37 2.90 -11.87 -5.73
N GLN A 38 1.62 -11.58 -5.54
CA GLN A 38 0.96 -10.52 -6.30
C GLN A 38 -0.03 -9.75 -5.44
N VAL A 39 -0.09 -8.43 -5.66
CA VAL A 39 -1.09 -7.55 -5.07
C VAL A 39 -2.12 -7.24 -6.15
N GLU A 40 -3.35 -7.69 -5.95
CA GLU A 40 -4.51 -7.26 -6.72
C GLU A 40 -5.19 -6.13 -5.97
N TYR A 41 -5.56 -5.06 -6.66
CA TYR A 41 -6.23 -3.93 -6.04
C TYR A 41 -7.34 -3.39 -6.92
N ARG A 42 -8.41 -2.90 -6.28
CA ARG A 42 -9.57 -2.30 -6.93
C ARG A 42 -9.69 -0.84 -6.55
N ARG A 43 -10.02 0.00 -7.53
CA ARG A 43 -10.32 1.42 -7.32
C ARG A 43 -11.82 1.69 -7.39
N GLN A 44 -12.25 2.68 -6.61
CA GLN A 44 -13.56 3.30 -6.72
C GLN A 44 -13.55 4.36 -7.85
N PRO A 45 -14.74 4.84 -8.29
CA PRO A 45 -14.83 5.89 -9.31
C PRO A 45 -14.12 7.21 -8.95
N ASP A 46 -13.87 7.46 -7.67
CA ASP A 46 -13.10 8.61 -7.16
C ASP A 46 -11.58 8.38 -7.16
N HIS A 47 -11.13 7.26 -7.74
CA HIS A 47 -9.75 6.80 -7.83
C HIS A 47 -9.11 6.31 -6.53
N ALA A 48 -9.82 6.33 -5.40
CA ALA A 48 -9.34 5.71 -4.17
C ALA A 48 -9.38 4.18 -4.30
N LEU A 49 -8.35 3.51 -3.81
CA LEU A 49 -8.35 2.07 -3.56
C LEU A 49 -9.47 1.73 -2.58
N GLU A 50 -10.41 0.92 -3.05
CA GLU A 50 -11.47 0.34 -2.25
C GLU A 50 -10.92 -0.78 -1.37
N HIS A 51 -10.17 -1.67 -1.99
CA HIS A 51 -9.61 -2.85 -1.36
C HIS A 51 -8.42 -3.40 -2.15
N LEU A 52 -7.62 -4.22 -1.48
CA LEU A 52 -6.56 -5.00 -2.11
C LEU A 52 -6.49 -6.41 -1.53
N LYS A 53 -5.92 -7.33 -2.30
CA LYS A 53 -5.66 -8.72 -1.95
C LYS A 53 -4.22 -9.05 -2.25
N LEU A 54 -3.54 -9.64 -1.28
CA LEU A 54 -2.21 -10.18 -1.44
C LEU A 54 -2.31 -11.68 -1.62
N TRP A 55 -1.73 -12.17 -2.72
CA TRP A 55 -1.68 -13.58 -3.04
C TRP A 55 -0.23 -14.05 -3.04
N SER A 56 -0.02 -15.29 -2.62
CA SER A 56 1.27 -15.96 -2.71
C SER A 56 1.17 -17.20 -3.58
N SER A 57 2.25 -17.49 -4.29
CA SER A 57 2.39 -18.70 -5.08
C SER A 57 3.66 -19.43 -4.67
N ALA A 58 3.50 -20.65 -4.20
CA ALA A 58 4.61 -21.56 -3.89
C ALA A 58 5.07 -22.37 -5.10
N SER A 59 4.20 -22.53 -6.09
CA SER A 59 4.46 -23.26 -7.33
C SER A 59 3.61 -22.68 -8.45
N ARG A 60 4.11 -22.74 -9.68
CA ARG A 60 3.47 -22.13 -10.84
C ARG A 60 2.02 -22.62 -10.98
N GLY A 61 1.09 -21.68 -11.17
CA GLY A 61 -0.32 -21.96 -11.43
C GLY A 61 -1.21 -22.09 -10.18
N HIS A 62 -0.64 -22.06 -8.98
CA HIS A 62 -1.41 -22.09 -7.73
C HIS A 62 -1.19 -20.81 -6.94
N TRP A 63 -2.27 -20.08 -6.67
CA TRP A 63 -2.28 -18.86 -5.86
C TRP A 63 -3.10 -19.09 -4.60
N LYS A 64 -2.54 -18.70 -3.46
CA LYS A 64 -3.22 -18.72 -2.15
C LYS A 64 -3.36 -17.30 -1.65
N LEU A 65 -4.55 -16.95 -1.18
CA LEU A 65 -4.76 -15.67 -0.51
C LEU A 65 -3.93 -15.63 0.76
N VAL A 66 -3.21 -14.54 0.99
CA VAL A 66 -2.40 -14.27 2.18
C VAL A 66 -3.14 -13.32 3.12
N CYS A 67 -3.64 -12.22 2.55
CA CYS A 67 -4.46 -11.27 3.25
C CYS A 67 -5.28 -10.44 2.28
N GLU A 68 -6.32 -9.83 2.80
CA GLU A 68 -7.05 -8.75 2.15
C GLU A 68 -7.04 -7.50 3.04
N TYR A 69 -7.13 -6.33 2.42
CA TYR A 69 -7.31 -5.07 3.12
C TYR A 69 -8.49 -4.33 2.52
N TRP A 70 -9.39 -3.87 3.38
CA TRP A 70 -10.57 -3.09 2.99
C TRP A 70 -10.49 -1.69 3.59
N LEU A 71 -10.60 -0.65 2.74
CA LEU A 71 -10.58 0.73 3.22
C LEU A 71 -11.82 1.05 4.08
N HIS A 72 -12.96 0.50 3.70
CA HIS A 72 -14.22 0.64 4.42
C HIS A 72 -14.84 -0.72 4.68
N ALA A 73 -15.47 -0.87 5.84
CA ALA A 73 -16.22 -2.08 6.17
C ALA A 73 -17.46 -2.19 5.27
N ASN A 74 -17.83 -3.42 4.94
CA ASN A 74 -19.09 -3.73 4.26
C ASN A 74 -19.76 -4.95 4.91
N ALA A 75 -20.84 -5.45 4.30
CA ALA A 75 -21.62 -6.55 4.86
C ALA A 75 -20.83 -7.86 5.07
N THR A 76 -19.73 -8.06 4.34
CA THR A 76 -18.94 -9.31 4.36
C THR A 76 -17.50 -9.12 4.83
N HIS A 77 -16.99 -7.89 4.89
CA HIS A 77 -15.59 -7.60 5.23
C HIS A 77 -15.48 -6.47 6.26
N SER A 78 -14.62 -6.67 7.26
CA SER A 78 -14.22 -5.63 8.19
C SER A 78 -13.23 -4.66 7.55
N GLN A 79 -13.27 -3.39 7.99
CA GLN A 79 -12.24 -2.42 7.65
C GLN A 79 -10.87 -2.86 8.15
N GLY A 80 -9.82 -2.57 7.37
CA GLY A 80 -8.44 -2.88 7.69
C GLY A 80 -7.97 -4.22 7.10
N ILE A 81 -6.84 -4.71 7.61
CA ILE A 81 -6.23 -5.95 7.14
C ILE A 81 -6.86 -7.18 7.79
N THR A 82 -7.10 -8.22 6.98
CA THR A 82 -7.48 -9.56 7.43
C THR A 82 -6.55 -10.58 6.80
N PHE A 83 -5.76 -11.29 7.62
CA PHE A 83 -4.93 -12.39 7.14
C PHE A 83 -5.72 -13.68 7.06
N THR A 84 -5.38 -14.53 6.11
CA THR A 84 -5.88 -15.90 6.00
C THR A 84 -5.00 -16.87 6.78
N ASP A 85 -5.63 -17.89 7.35
CA ASP A 85 -4.97 -19.05 7.96
C ASP A 85 -3.86 -18.68 8.97
N THR A 86 -2.61 -19.04 8.64
CA THR A 86 -1.42 -18.93 9.48
C THR A 86 -0.57 -17.70 9.15
N TYR A 87 -0.99 -16.88 8.18
CA TYR A 87 -0.22 -15.70 7.79
C TYR A 87 -0.36 -14.60 8.84
N SER A 88 0.74 -13.91 9.12
CA SER A 88 0.73 -12.66 9.89
C SER A 88 1.98 -11.85 9.56
N SER A 89 1.87 -10.53 9.53
CA SER A 89 3.01 -9.63 9.48
C SER A 89 2.61 -8.29 10.08
N ALA A 90 3.12 -8.00 11.27
CA ALA A 90 2.89 -6.70 11.91
C ALA A 90 3.52 -5.55 11.11
N GLY A 91 4.60 -5.82 10.38
CA GLY A 91 5.19 -4.87 9.44
C GLY A 91 4.23 -4.55 8.30
N LEU A 92 3.69 -5.59 7.64
CA LEU A 92 2.78 -5.42 6.52
C LEU A 92 1.52 -4.68 6.93
N THR A 93 0.92 -5.05 8.07
CA THR A 93 -0.25 -4.37 8.63
C THR A 93 -0.04 -2.87 8.71
N ARG A 94 1.06 -2.42 9.32
CA ARG A 94 1.34 -1.00 9.51
C ARG A 94 1.60 -0.28 8.20
N MET A 95 2.35 -0.91 7.28
CA MET A 95 2.66 -0.30 5.99
C MET A 95 1.41 -0.17 5.12
N LEU A 96 0.58 -1.23 5.03
CA LEU A 96 -0.67 -1.17 4.29
C LEU A 96 -1.65 -0.16 4.89
N GLU A 97 -1.77 -0.09 6.21
CA GLU A 97 -2.58 0.96 6.86
C GLU A 97 -2.10 2.36 6.46
N ALA A 98 -0.79 2.63 6.53
CA ALA A 98 -0.24 3.92 6.14
C ALA A 98 -0.48 4.26 4.66
N ILE A 99 -0.31 3.28 3.76
CA ILE A 99 -0.57 3.45 2.32
C ILE A 99 -2.05 3.74 2.07
N MET A 100 -2.93 2.91 2.65
CA MET A 100 -4.37 2.96 2.40
C MET A 100 -5.05 4.20 3.00
N GLN A 101 -4.49 4.78 4.06
CA GLN A 101 -5.00 6.02 4.67
C GLN A 101 -4.46 7.30 4.03
N ASN A 102 -3.44 7.22 3.17
CA ASN A 102 -2.78 8.39 2.58
C ASN A 102 -2.66 8.26 1.06
N GLN A 103 -3.73 7.78 0.41
CA GLN A 103 -3.70 7.43 -1.01
C GLN A 103 -3.52 8.63 -1.94
N GLU A 104 -3.99 9.81 -1.52
CA GLU A 104 -3.78 11.09 -2.18
C GLU A 104 -2.29 11.44 -2.30
N SER A 105 -1.44 10.82 -1.48
CA SER A 105 0.01 10.96 -1.58
C SER A 105 0.59 10.26 -2.81
N PHE A 106 -0.15 9.34 -3.42
CA PHE A 106 0.27 8.52 -4.58
C PHE A 106 -0.59 8.75 -5.83
N ALA A 107 -1.65 9.56 -5.73
CA ALA A 107 -2.57 9.82 -6.82
C ALA A 107 -1.85 10.51 -7.99
N THR A 108 -1.78 9.83 -9.14
CA THR A 108 -1.33 10.44 -10.39
C THR A 108 -2.54 11.04 -11.12
N PRO A 109 -2.46 12.30 -11.60
CA PRO A 109 -3.60 12.99 -12.23
C PRO A 109 -4.19 12.31 -13.49
N HIS A 110 -3.51 11.31 -14.03
CA HIS A 110 -3.87 10.61 -15.26
C HIS A 110 -3.80 9.07 -15.11
N SER A 111 -3.96 8.53 -13.90
CA SER A 111 -4.00 7.06 -13.77
C SER A 111 -5.32 6.54 -14.34
N ASP A 112 -5.24 5.71 -15.38
CA ASP A 112 -6.40 5.00 -15.89
C ASP A 112 -7.14 4.29 -14.75
N PHE A 113 -8.47 4.41 -14.77
CA PHE A 113 -9.46 3.99 -13.78
C PHE A 113 -9.53 2.47 -13.53
N ALA A 114 -8.49 1.72 -13.92
CA ALA A 114 -8.51 0.27 -13.88
C ALA A 114 -8.03 -0.27 -12.53
N ASP A 115 -8.64 -1.39 -12.16
CA ASP A 115 -8.08 -2.36 -11.24
C ASP A 115 -6.65 -2.71 -11.68
N GLY A 116 -5.79 -2.99 -10.72
CA GLY A 116 -4.39 -3.24 -11.00
C GLY A 116 -3.85 -4.47 -10.31
N LEU A 117 -2.71 -4.90 -10.83
CA LEU A 117 -1.98 -6.08 -10.40
C LEU A 117 -0.50 -5.75 -10.34
N VAL A 118 0.13 -5.96 -9.18
CA VAL A 118 1.57 -5.84 -8.99
C VAL A 118 2.13 -7.24 -8.76
N GLN A 119 3.05 -7.68 -9.62
CA GLN A 119 3.74 -8.96 -9.45
C GLN A 119 5.10 -8.77 -8.80
N ILE A 120 5.41 -9.62 -7.82
CA ILE A 120 6.54 -9.44 -6.91
C ILE A 120 7.31 -10.76 -6.83
N ALA A 121 8.55 -10.73 -7.29
CA ALA A 121 9.46 -11.86 -7.18
C ALA A 121 10.16 -11.88 -5.79
N PRO A 122 10.75 -13.01 -5.38
CA PRO A 122 11.54 -13.07 -4.15
C PRO A 122 12.64 -11.99 -4.15
N PRO A 123 12.67 -11.10 -3.14
CA PRO A 123 13.54 -9.95 -3.17
C PRO A 123 14.99 -10.34 -2.88
N ASN A 124 15.92 -9.70 -3.59
CA ASN A 124 17.32 -9.73 -3.22
C ASN A 124 17.66 -8.62 -2.20
N LYS A 125 18.90 -8.63 -1.68
CA LYS A 125 19.35 -7.65 -0.67
C LYS A 125 19.25 -6.20 -1.17
N THR A 126 19.63 -5.94 -2.42
CA THR A 126 19.58 -4.60 -3.02
C THR A 126 18.15 -4.08 -3.11
N GLN A 127 17.22 -4.92 -3.57
CA GLN A 127 15.80 -4.60 -3.63
C GLN A 127 15.21 -4.35 -2.24
N SER A 128 15.61 -5.14 -1.25
CA SER A 128 15.17 -4.95 0.15
C SER A 128 15.65 -3.60 0.71
N ILE A 129 16.88 -3.19 0.41
CA ILE A 129 17.43 -1.88 0.81
C ILE A 129 16.68 -0.75 0.08
N ALA A 130 16.47 -0.87 -1.22
CA ALA A 130 15.75 0.13 -2.00
C ALA A 130 14.31 0.30 -1.53
N ALA A 131 13.59 -0.81 -1.29
CA ALA A 131 12.25 -0.82 -0.73
C ALA A 131 12.20 -0.13 0.65
N LYS A 132 13.20 -0.37 1.49
CA LYS A 132 13.32 0.28 2.81
C LYS A 132 13.47 1.79 2.66
N HIS A 133 14.36 2.25 1.80
CA HIS A 133 14.55 3.68 1.56
C HIS A 133 13.27 4.33 1.03
N LEU A 134 12.61 3.71 0.05
CA LEU A 134 11.36 4.22 -0.51
C LEU A 134 10.27 4.34 0.56
N MET A 135 10.11 3.30 1.40
CA MET A 135 9.10 3.31 2.47
C MET A 135 9.40 4.38 3.53
N VAL A 136 10.66 4.59 3.90
CA VAL A 136 11.06 5.65 4.84
C VAL A 136 10.72 7.03 4.26
N GLU A 137 11.14 7.32 3.03
CA GLU A 137 10.80 8.61 2.40
C GLU A 137 9.30 8.83 2.30
N MET A 138 8.53 7.77 2.02
CA MET A 138 7.07 7.84 1.97
C MET A 138 6.48 8.21 3.33
N LEU A 139 6.90 7.54 4.41
CA LEU A 139 6.41 7.82 5.76
C LEU A 139 6.78 9.24 6.21
N GLU A 140 7.97 9.72 5.84
CA GLU A 140 8.39 11.11 6.07
C GLU A 140 7.51 12.11 5.31
N ARG A 141 7.15 11.83 4.05
CA ARG A 141 6.24 12.68 3.25
C ARG A 141 4.84 12.73 3.86
N ILE A 142 4.33 11.61 4.36
CA ILE A 142 3.03 11.55 5.05
C ILE A 142 3.06 12.41 6.30
N THR A 143 4.03 12.18 7.20
CA THR A 143 4.13 12.92 8.47
C THR A 143 4.31 14.43 8.26
N SER A 144 5.09 14.85 7.25
CA SER A 144 5.27 16.25 6.90
C SER A 144 3.96 16.92 6.45
N ARG A 145 3.13 16.24 5.65
CA ARG A 145 1.84 16.76 5.21
C ARG A 145 0.84 16.89 6.36
N THR A 146 0.75 15.88 7.22
CA THR A 146 -0.13 15.91 8.38
C THR A 146 0.24 17.07 9.31
N SER A 147 1.53 17.31 9.53
CA SER A 147 2.00 18.46 10.32
C SER A 147 1.61 19.79 9.71
N ALA A 148 1.78 19.97 8.40
CA ALA A 148 1.41 21.21 7.70
C ALA A 148 -0.11 21.45 7.67
N GLY A 149 -0.90 20.38 7.54
CA GLY A 149 -2.36 20.46 7.62
C GLY A 149 -2.84 20.87 9.01
N ALA A 150 -2.22 20.32 10.05
CA ALA A 150 -2.55 20.66 11.45
C ALA A 150 -2.22 22.13 11.79
N THR A 151 -1.08 22.66 11.31
CA THR A 151 -0.73 24.06 11.54
C THR A 151 -1.67 25.02 10.80
N ALA A 152 -2.04 24.71 9.56
CA ALA A 152 -3.00 25.50 8.79
C ALA A 152 -4.40 25.52 9.44
N ALA A 153 -4.85 24.38 9.98
CA ALA A 153 -6.13 24.30 10.70
C ALA A 153 -6.10 25.13 12.00
N ALA A 154 -5.01 25.06 12.76
CA ALA A 154 -4.84 25.85 13.99
C ALA A 154 -4.81 27.37 13.71
N LEU A 155 -4.11 27.79 12.65
CA LEU A 155 -4.07 29.19 12.22
C LEU A 155 -5.46 29.71 11.80
N ARG A 156 -6.24 28.90 11.08
CA ARG A 156 -7.63 29.24 10.71
C ARG A 156 -8.53 29.37 11.93
N TYR A 157 -8.46 28.42 12.87
CA TYR A 157 -9.23 28.47 14.10
C TYR A 157 -8.96 29.75 14.92
N ALA A 158 -7.68 30.14 15.03
CA ALA A 158 -7.29 31.36 15.72
C ALA A 158 -7.75 32.66 15.01
N ALA A 159 -7.87 32.64 13.68
CA ALA A 159 -8.40 33.76 12.91
C ALA A 159 -9.93 33.90 13.02
N ASP A 160 -10.64 32.78 13.10
CA ASP A 160 -12.11 32.74 13.23
C ASP A 160 -12.60 33.00 14.67
N HIS A 161 -11.73 32.83 15.66
CA HIS A 161 -12.02 33.08 17.08
C HIS A 161 -10.95 33.99 17.68
N PRO A 162 -10.91 35.29 17.31
CA PRO A 162 -10.02 36.23 17.95
C PRO A 162 -10.34 36.25 19.44
N THR A 163 -9.35 35.92 20.26
CA THR A 163 -9.47 36.03 21.72
C THR A 163 -9.82 37.48 22.05
N VAL A 164 -11.06 37.71 22.47
CA VAL A 164 -11.46 38.97 23.09
C VAL A 164 -10.73 39.02 24.42
N SER A 165 -9.63 39.76 24.44
CA SER A 165 -8.98 40.16 25.68
C SER A 165 -9.84 41.24 26.33
N ASP A 166 -10.30 40.98 27.57
CA ASP A 166 -10.83 41.98 28.50
C ASP A 166 -9.77 43.02 28.87
#